data_AF-A0A518H8L2-F1
#
_entry.id   AF-A0A518H8L2-F1
#
_cell.length_a   1.000
_cell.length_b   1.000
_cell.length_c   1.000
_cell.angle_alpha   90.00
_cell.angle_beta   90.00
_cell.angle_gamma   90.00
#
_symmetry.space_group_name_H-M   'P 1'
#
loop_
_entity.id
_entity.type
_entity.pdbx_description
1 polymer ?
#
loop_
_entity_poly.entity_id
_entity_poly.type
_entity_poly.pdbx_seq_one_letter_code
_entity_poly.pdbx_strand_id
1 'polypeptide(L)'
;MELGAVSPNVLAGTHRTRSQLSLQEWFVETKIADLCPYYDFMTLRLGSQPFISDFRGFLFFDVNSGARIFGNADSNRTQFNFAYFHQQEKNINSFLNETFQFRDQNLTFFNLFRQDFIVPGFTGLFNLAYNNDNGGVEFDQNRFLARPDPVGIFRPHSVNVGYLGIGGEGHFGRYNISHQFYWAFGRDTNNPIANRPQTINGQFYAIEGSYDRDWARFKVSFLWQSGDANPNDTHATGFDTILDNPVFAGGQFSYYQRQGIPLFGVFLTQRNSFVNDLRSSKVKGQANFVNPGLLLGNVGIDLDLTPTMKMFNNANLLWFDKTAVLEQFLYDGHIDRFIGADLSVGFEYRPLVSENIIVLLGAGTLIQGQGFRNLYNNAYDRVDPWVQAFGTVILTY
;
A
#
# COMPACT_ATOMS: atom_id res chain seq x y z
N MET A 1 13.47 -13.81 -13.60
CA MET A 1 13.90 -12.40 -13.58
C MET A 1 13.84 -11.88 -15.00
N GLU A 2 13.14 -10.77 -15.22
CA GLU A 2 13.17 -10.07 -16.51
C GLU A 2 14.61 -9.61 -16.79
N LEU A 3 15.12 -9.89 -17.99
CA LEU A 3 16.40 -9.37 -18.45
C LEU A 3 16.23 -7.87 -18.74
N GLY A 4 17.11 -7.02 -18.19
CA GLY A 4 17.08 -5.57 -18.48
C GLY A 4 16.70 -4.65 -17.31
N ALA A 5 16.47 -5.18 -16.09
CA ALA A 5 16.22 -4.36 -14.89
C ALA A 5 17.45 -3.58 -14.37
N VAL A 6 18.59 -3.67 -15.05
CA VAL A 6 19.83 -2.96 -14.70
C VAL A 6 20.30 -2.21 -15.94
N SER A 7 20.35 -0.87 -15.88
CA SER A 7 20.91 -0.07 -16.98
C SER A 7 22.35 -0.51 -17.21
N PRO A 8 22.69 -1.06 -18.38
CA PRO A 8 24.05 -1.44 -18.68
C PRO A 8 24.90 -0.18 -18.77
N ASN A 9 25.74 0.07 -17.76
CA ASN A 9 26.78 1.08 -17.82
C ASN A 9 28.12 0.38 -17.97
N VAL A 10 28.67 0.43 -19.18
CA VAL A 10 29.97 -0.19 -19.53
C VAL A 10 31.16 0.39 -18.76
N LEU A 11 30.98 1.51 -18.04
CA LEU A 11 31.99 2.12 -17.17
C LEU A 11 31.91 1.65 -15.71
N ALA A 12 30.82 0.99 -15.33
CA ALA A 12 30.65 0.43 -13.98
C ALA A 12 31.02 -1.06 -14.02
N GLY A 13 31.78 -1.52 -13.02
CA GLY A 13 32.11 -2.94 -12.87
C GLY A 13 30.86 -3.81 -12.66
N THR A 14 31.06 -5.12 -12.54
CA THR A 14 29.97 -6.10 -12.34
C THR A 14 29.27 -6.01 -10.98
N HIS A 15 29.79 -5.20 -10.05
CA HIS A 15 29.22 -4.96 -8.73
C HIS A 15 28.87 -3.47 -8.55
N ARG A 16 27.63 -3.21 -8.11
CA ARG A 16 27.15 -1.85 -7.79
C ARG A 16 26.85 -1.74 -6.29
N THR A 17 27.76 -1.13 -5.54
CA THR A 17 27.53 -0.74 -4.15
C THR A 17 27.19 0.74 -4.10
N ARG A 18 26.09 1.10 -3.44
CA ARG A 18 25.71 2.51 -3.24
C ARG A 18 25.38 2.74 -1.77
N SER A 19 26.02 3.74 -1.18
CA SER A 19 25.71 4.20 0.16
C SER A 19 24.92 5.51 0.06
N GLN A 20 23.91 5.66 0.90
CA GLN A 20 23.11 6.88 0.99
C GLN A 20 22.90 7.22 2.46
N LEU A 21 23.05 8.50 2.79
CA LEU A 21 22.64 9.08 4.06
C LEU A 21 21.52 10.07 3.76
N SER A 22 20.43 10.02 4.52
CA SER A 22 19.32 10.96 4.36
C SER A 22 18.67 11.26 5.70
N LEU A 23 18.21 12.50 5.87
CA LEU A 23 17.46 12.94 7.04
C LEU A 23 15.98 12.60 6.81
N GLN A 24 15.50 11.55 7.47
CA GLN A 24 14.14 11.06 7.28
C GLN A 24 13.13 11.83 8.13
N GLU A 25 13.43 12.08 9.39
CA GLU A 25 12.50 12.69 10.35
C GLU A 25 13.15 13.89 11.02
N TRP A 26 12.42 15.00 11.06
CA TRP A 26 12.76 16.21 11.78
C TRP A 26 11.49 17.03 11.92
N PHE A 27 11.19 17.54 13.12
CA PHE A 27 10.01 18.36 13.30
C PHE A 27 10.17 19.34 14.46
N VAL A 28 9.41 20.43 14.38
CA VAL A 28 9.14 21.34 15.49
C VAL A 28 7.67 21.22 15.83
N GLU A 29 7.38 21.08 17.10
CA GLU A 29 6.02 20.93 17.61
C GLU A 29 5.71 22.04 18.61
N THR A 30 4.50 22.59 18.51
CA THR A 30 3.97 23.55 19.47
C THR A 30 2.52 23.25 19.81
N LYS A 31 2.20 23.24 21.10
CA LYS A 31 0.81 23.14 21.57
C LYS A 31 0.13 24.48 21.34
N ILE A 32 -0.96 24.48 20.56
CA ILE A 32 -1.69 25.69 20.17
C ILE A 32 -2.71 26.06 21.25
N ALA A 33 -3.47 25.08 21.74
CA ALA A 33 -4.57 25.33 22.67
C ALA A 33 -4.88 24.10 23.53
N ASP A 34 -5.41 24.37 24.72
CA ASP A 34 -6.17 23.41 25.52
C ASP A 34 -7.65 23.61 25.19
N LEU A 35 -8.31 22.57 24.69
CA LEU A 35 -9.69 22.60 24.22
C LEU A 35 -10.70 22.38 25.36
N CYS A 36 -10.29 21.74 26.46
CA CYS A 36 -11.17 21.53 27.61
C CYS A 36 -10.39 21.46 28.94
N PRO A 37 -11.09 21.55 30.10
CA PRO A 37 -10.48 21.40 31.43
C PRO A 37 -9.86 20.02 31.70
N TYR A 38 -10.22 19.01 30.92
CA TYR A 38 -9.70 17.64 31.01
C TYR A 38 -8.44 17.40 30.17
N TYR A 39 -7.70 18.46 29.81
CA TYR A 39 -6.49 18.39 28.99
C TYR A 39 -6.70 17.82 27.58
N ASP A 40 -7.88 18.00 26.99
CA ASP A 40 -8.00 17.90 25.53
C ASP A 40 -7.16 19.02 24.91
N PHE A 41 -6.38 18.72 23.88
CA PHE A 41 -5.38 19.63 23.33
C PHE A 41 -5.42 19.66 21.81
N MET A 42 -4.84 20.73 21.25
CA MET A 42 -4.57 20.88 19.84
C MET A 42 -3.13 21.32 19.64
N THR A 43 -2.44 20.67 18.72
CA THR A 43 -1.00 20.82 18.49
C THR A 43 -0.72 21.01 17.01
N LEU A 44 0.23 21.89 16.69
CA LEU A 44 0.80 22.07 15.35
C LEU A 44 2.19 21.44 15.32
N ARG A 45 2.42 20.58 14.33
CA ARG A 45 3.73 20.01 14.02
C ARG A 45 4.14 20.36 12.60
N LEU A 46 5.33 20.93 12.45
CA LEU A 46 5.93 21.31 11.16
C LEU A 46 7.22 20.52 10.96
N GLY A 47 7.40 19.93 9.78
CA GLY A 47 8.61 19.20 9.40
C GLY A 47 8.33 17.85 8.74
N SER A 48 9.37 17.03 8.60
CA SER A 48 9.28 15.66 8.11
C SER A 48 8.86 14.71 9.23
N GLN A 49 7.71 14.07 9.08
CA GLN A 49 7.07 13.27 10.13
C GLN A 49 6.38 12.01 9.56
N PRO A 50 6.34 10.90 10.30
CA PRO A 50 5.53 9.74 9.93
C PRO A 50 4.03 10.07 9.99
N PHE A 51 3.28 9.54 9.04
CA PHE A 51 1.84 9.68 8.96
C PHE A 51 1.21 8.43 8.35
N ILE A 52 0.12 7.98 8.97
CA ILE A 52 -0.71 6.87 8.51
C ILE A 52 -2.14 7.41 8.42
N SER A 53 -2.78 7.20 7.28
CA SER A 53 -4.13 7.74 7.02
C SER A 53 -5.25 6.96 7.68
N ASP A 54 -5.05 5.67 7.91
CA ASP A 54 -6.08 4.74 8.38
C ASP A 54 -5.50 3.68 9.30
N PHE A 55 -6.36 2.82 9.84
CA PHE A 55 -5.98 1.82 10.84
C PHE A 55 -4.90 0.84 10.36
N ARG A 56 -4.87 0.53 9.06
CA ARG A 56 -4.02 -0.55 8.54
C ARG A 56 -3.04 -0.08 7.47
N GLY A 57 -3.03 1.19 7.08
CA GLY A 57 -2.12 1.75 6.08
C GLY A 57 -2.54 1.46 4.64
N PHE A 58 -3.85 1.42 4.37
CA PHE A 58 -4.41 1.10 3.06
C PHE A 58 -4.21 2.22 2.03
N LEU A 59 -4.41 3.48 2.41
CA LEU A 59 -4.32 4.59 1.44
C LEU A 59 -2.93 5.24 1.44
N PHE A 60 -2.40 5.51 2.64
CA PHE A 60 -1.13 6.19 2.82
C PHE A 60 -0.46 5.80 4.15
N PHE A 61 0.80 5.38 4.06
CA PHE A 61 1.69 5.12 5.18
C PHE A 61 3.09 5.59 4.78
N ASP A 62 3.52 6.74 5.30
CA ASP A 62 4.84 7.27 4.94
C ASP A 62 5.36 8.36 5.87
N VAL A 63 6.65 8.67 5.75
CA VAL A 63 7.28 9.85 6.34
C VAL A 63 7.40 10.96 5.30
N ASN A 64 6.79 12.12 5.53
CA ASN A 64 6.85 13.27 4.62
C ASN A 64 6.95 14.62 5.31
N SER A 65 7.47 15.59 4.55
CA SER A 65 7.61 16.97 4.95
C SER A 65 6.32 17.76 4.78
N GLY A 66 5.87 18.41 5.84
CA GLY A 66 4.64 19.19 5.80
C GLY A 66 4.24 19.81 7.13
N ALA A 67 2.96 20.17 7.20
CA ALA A 67 2.32 20.74 8.37
C ALA A 67 1.16 19.86 8.82
N ARG A 68 1.04 19.64 10.13
CA ARG A 68 -0.01 18.81 10.70
C ARG A 68 -0.60 19.48 11.92
N ILE A 69 -1.92 19.61 11.98
CA ILE A 69 -2.69 20.03 13.15
C ILE A 69 -3.45 18.81 13.64
N PHE A 70 -3.20 18.40 14.88
CA PHE A 70 -3.87 17.24 15.46
C PHE A 70 -4.17 17.48 16.93
N GLY A 71 -5.13 16.72 17.43
CA GLY A 71 -5.60 16.89 18.79
C GLY A 71 -6.68 15.89 19.16
N ASN A 72 -7.17 16.05 20.37
CA ASN A 72 -8.25 15.26 20.92
C ASN A 72 -9.33 16.19 21.49
N ALA A 73 -10.54 15.66 21.61
CA ALA A 73 -11.72 16.34 22.10
C ALA A 73 -12.69 15.34 22.75
N ASP A 74 -13.65 15.87 23.51
CA ASP A 74 -14.66 15.09 24.24
C ASP A 74 -14.04 14.08 25.20
N SER A 75 -13.12 14.58 26.04
CA SER A 75 -12.38 13.76 27.02
C SER A 75 -11.66 12.60 26.33
N ASN A 76 -10.86 12.93 25.32
CA ASN A 76 -10.06 12.01 24.52
C ASN A 76 -10.83 10.99 23.65
N ARG A 77 -12.16 11.06 23.57
CA ARG A 77 -12.95 10.12 22.76
C ARG A 77 -12.93 10.44 21.28
N THR A 78 -12.78 11.71 20.92
CA THR A 78 -12.64 12.14 19.53
C THR A 78 -11.21 12.55 19.28
N GLN A 79 -10.57 11.99 18.27
CA GLN A 79 -9.24 12.42 17.83
C GLN A 79 -9.36 12.93 16.41
N PHE A 80 -8.80 14.10 16.15
CA PHE A 80 -8.84 14.70 14.82
C PHE A 80 -7.43 15.02 14.35
N ASN A 81 -7.27 15.00 13.04
CA ASN A 81 -6.01 15.19 12.39
C ASN A 81 -6.22 15.86 11.04
N PHE A 82 -5.53 16.96 10.80
CA PHE A 82 -5.46 17.61 9.51
C PHE A 82 -3.98 17.73 9.13
N ALA A 83 -3.61 17.15 7.99
CA ALA A 83 -2.24 17.17 7.51
C ALA A 83 -2.17 17.69 6.07
N TYR A 84 -1.16 18.50 5.79
CA TYR A 84 -0.77 18.93 4.46
C TYR A 84 0.69 18.56 4.25
N PHE A 85 0.98 17.77 3.22
CA PHE A 85 2.33 17.38 2.84
C PHE A 85 2.64 17.85 1.43
N HIS A 86 3.85 18.37 1.26
CA HIS A 86 4.46 18.54 -0.05
C HIS A 86 5.46 17.40 -0.21
N GLN A 87 5.14 16.45 -1.08
CA GLN A 87 5.79 15.15 -1.06
C GLN A 87 7.26 15.27 -1.49
N GLN A 88 8.14 14.59 -0.75
CA GLN A 88 9.54 14.51 -1.13
C GLN A 88 9.74 13.42 -2.18
N GLU A 89 10.66 13.66 -3.11
CA GLU A 89 11.15 12.59 -3.97
C GLU A 89 11.81 11.51 -3.11
N LYS A 90 11.72 10.26 -3.56
CA LYS A 90 12.26 9.11 -2.84
C LYS A 90 13.17 8.29 -3.73
N ASN A 91 14.13 7.66 -3.09
CA ASN A 91 14.97 6.69 -3.77
C ASN A 91 14.21 5.39 -4.01
N ILE A 92 14.16 4.92 -5.26
CA ILE A 92 13.40 3.73 -5.64
C ILE A 92 13.91 2.44 -4.97
N ASN A 93 15.20 2.39 -4.63
CA ASN A 93 15.84 1.20 -4.08
C ASN A 93 15.77 1.19 -2.55
N SER A 94 16.06 2.32 -1.91
CA SER A 94 16.10 2.43 -0.44
C SER A 94 14.79 2.90 0.17
N PHE A 95 13.86 3.46 -0.61
CA PHE A 95 12.59 4.07 -0.19
C PHE A 95 12.74 5.29 0.74
N LEU A 96 13.98 5.74 0.95
CA LEU A 96 14.30 6.90 1.77
C LEU A 96 13.95 8.19 1.03
N ASN A 97 13.48 9.18 1.78
CA ASN A 97 13.30 10.54 1.27
C ASN A 97 14.63 11.08 0.75
N GLU A 98 14.60 11.76 -0.39
CA GLU A 98 15.70 12.58 -0.86
C GLU A 98 15.58 13.94 -0.16
N THR A 99 16.50 14.21 0.78
CA THR A 99 16.41 15.38 1.64
C THR A 99 16.30 16.67 0.81
N PHE A 100 15.24 17.43 1.02
CA PHE A 100 14.95 18.71 0.34
C PHE A 100 14.76 18.63 -1.19
N GLN A 101 14.55 17.44 -1.74
CA GLN A 101 14.05 17.29 -3.11
C GLN A 101 12.55 16.99 -3.05
N PHE A 102 11.75 17.85 -3.68
CA PHE A 102 10.31 17.73 -3.68
C PHE A 102 9.80 17.39 -5.06
N ARG A 103 8.77 16.56 -5.11
CA ARG A 103 8.00 16.33 -6.33
C ARG A 103 6.82 17.29 -6.36
N ASP A 104 6.32 17.59 -7.56
CA ASP A 104 5.14 18.42 -7.73
C ASP A 104 3.85 17.64 -7.40
N GLN A 105 3.76 17.22 -6.13
CA GLN A 105 2.63 16.52 -5.54
C GLN A 105 2.29 17.08 -4.17
N ASN A 106 1.04 17.48 -4.03
CA ASN A 106 0.48 18.03 -2.80
C ASN A 106 -0.56 17.06 -2.25
N LEU A 107 -0.39 16.69 -0.98
CA LEU A 107 -1.26 15.76 -0.28
C LEU A 107 -1.94 16.46 0.88
N THR A 108 -3.26 16.35 0.96
CA THR A 108 -4.04 16.85 2.09
C THR A 108 -4.82 15.69 2.70
N PHE A 109 -4.79 15.58 4.02
CA PHE A 109 -5.52 14.56 4.76
C PHE A 109 -6.34 15.20 5.88
N PHE A 110 -7.52 14.66 6.10
CA PHE A 110 -8.33 14.91 7.28
C PHE A 110 -8.81 13.57 7.83
N ASN A 111 -8.51 13.29 9.10
CA ASN A 111 -8.96 12.09 9.79
C ASN A 111 -9.72 12.48 11.06
N LEU A 112 -10.81 11.79 11.29
CA LEU A 112 -11.61 11.89 12.50
C LEU A 112 -11.85 10.49 13.04
N PHE A 113 -11.25 10.21 14.19
CA PHE A 113 -11.45 8.97 14.94
C PHE A 113 -12.42 9.23 16.09
N ARG A 114 -13.36 8.31 16.29
CA ARG A 114 -14.29 8.34 17.41
C ARG A 114 -14.23 7.00 18.13
N GLN A 115 -13.69 7.02 19.35
CA GLN A 115 -13.66 5.87 20.25
C GLN A 115 -15.07 5.58 20.79
N ASP A 116 -15.29 4.31 21.15
CA ASP A 116 -16.57 3.80 21.65
C ASP A 116 -17.76 4.17 20.75
N PHE A 117 -17.55 4.14 19.43
CA PHE A 117 -18.56 4.44 18.44
C PHE A 117 -19.50 3.23 18.27
N ILE A 118 -20.81 3.43 18.44
CA ILE A 118 -21.86 2.39 18.43
C ILE A 118 -21.77 1.44 19.63
N VAL A 119 -20.61 0.84 19.90
CA VAL A 119 -20.37 -0.03 21.07
C VAL A 119 -19.04 0.34 21.76
N PRO A 120 -18.92 0.12 23.08
CA PRO A 120 -17.64 0.25 23.77
C PRO A 120 -16.57 -0.67 23.18
N GLY A 121 -15.37 -0.14 22.95
CA GLY A 121 -14.25 -0.86 22.35
C GLY A 121 -14.26 -0.92 20.81
N PHE A 122 -15.21 -0.26 20.14
CA PHE A 122 -15.18 -0.05 18.69
C PHE A 122 -14.85 1.41 18.36
N THR A 123 -13.84 1.63 17.53
CA THR A 123 -13.44 2.97 17.08
C THR A 123 -13.83 3.15 15.62
N GLY A 124 -14.62 4.19 15.34
CA GLY A 124 -14.94 4.60 13.97
C GLY A 124 -13.90 5.57 13.43
N LEU A 125 -13.66 5.52 12.12
CA LEU A 125 -12.82 6.45 11.37
C LEU A 125 -13.61 7.04 10.21
N PHE A 126 -13.54 8.36 10.08
CA PHE A 126 -13.85 9.09 8.87
C PHE A 126 -12.58 9.72 8.31
N ASN A 127 -12.31 9.51 7.02
CA ASN A 127 -11.08 9.92 6.35
C ASN A 127 -11.40 10.67 5.06
N LEU A 128 -10.79 11.84 4.87
CA LEU A 128 -10.73 12.53 3.60
C LEU A 128 -9.27 12.67 3.18
N ALA A 129 -8.97 12.37 1.93
CA ALA A 129 -7.68 12.67 1.36
C ALA A 129 -7.83 13.35 0.00
N TYR A 130 -6.87 14.20 -0.34
CA TYR A 130 -6.77 14.80 -1.66
C TYR A 130 -5.33 14.69 -2.14
N ASN A 131 -5.17 14.11 -3.33
CA ASN A 131 -3.91 13.97 -4.03
C ASN A 131 -3.94 14.83 -5.29
N ASN A 132 -3.11 15.88 -5.32
CA ASN A 132 -2.82 16.65 -6.52
C ASN A 132 -1.40 16.33 -6.96
N ASP A 133 -1.26 15.50 -8.00
CA ASP A 133 0.02 15.12 -8.57
C ASP A 133 0.12 15.69 -9.99
N ASN A 134 0.92 16.74 -10.17
CA ASN A 134 1.10 17.37 -11.47
C ASN A 134 2.09 16.60 -12.36
N GLY A 135 2.71 15.56 -11.81
CA GLY A 135 3.59 14.66 -12.52
C GLY A 135 4.90 15.33 -12.97
N GLY A 136 5.28 15.09 -14.22
CA GLY A 136 6.52 15.55 -14.81
C GLY A 136 7.31 14.42 -15.46
N VAL A 137 8.52 14.71 -15.91
CA VAL A 137 9.45 13.68 -16.41
C VAL A 137 10.49 13.39 -15.35
N GLU A 138 10.54 12.14 -14.88
CA GLU A 138 11.49 11.71 -13.87
C GLU A 138 12.12 10.37 -14.25
N PHE A 139 13.44 10.30 -14.14
CA PHE A 139 14.20 9.08 -14.30
C PHE A 139 14.64 8.58 -12.92
N ASP A 140 14.62 7.26 -12.73
CA ASP A 140 15.14 6.67 -11.52
C ASP A 140 16.68 6.78 -11.48
N GLN A 141 17.28 6.43 -10.33
CA GLN A 141 18.74 6.48 -10.20
C GLN A 141 19.44 5.35 -10.98
N ASN A 142 18.69 4.50 -11.65
CA ASN A 142 19.15 3.48 -12.58
C ASN A 142 18.99 3.93 -14.04
N ARG A 143 18.54 5.17 -14.30
CA ARG A 143 18.27 5.76 -15.63
C ARG A 143 17.11 5.11 -16.38
N PHE A 144 16.24 4.39 -15.69
CA PHE A 144 14.95 3.98 -16.23
C PHE A 144 13.92 5.09 -16.03
N LEU A 145 12.99 5.18 -16.96
CA LEU A 145 11.89 6.12 -16.85
C LEU A 145 10.95 5.69 -15.72
N ALA A 146 10.71 6.57 -14.76
CA ALA A 146 9.84 6.33 -13.60
C ALA A 146 8.55 7.16 -13.63
N ARG A 147 8.54 8.28 -14.38
CA ARG A 147 7.36 9.10 -14.59
C ARG A 147 7.48 9.91 -15.88
N PRO A 148 6.45 9.99 -16.75
CA PRO A 148 5.25 9.14 -16.76
C PRO A 148 5.61 7.66 -16.88
N ASP A 149 4.67 6.76 -16.58
CA ASP A 149 4.93 5.33 -16.69
C ASP A 149 5.40 4.97 -18.12
N PRO A 150 6.37 4.06 -18.29
CA PRO A 150 7.00 3.76 -19.57
C PRO A 150 6.12 2.89 -20.48
N VAL A 151 4.80 2.95 -20.30
CA VAL A 151 3.81 2.13 -20.98
C VAL A 151 2.83 3.01 -21.74
N GLY A 152 2.42 2.55 -22.93
CA GLY A 152 1.57 3.34 -23.80
C GLY A 152 2.26 4.62 -24.28
N ILE A 153 1.70 5.78 -23.95
CA ILE A 153 2.20 7.08 -24.45
C ILE A 153 3.00 7.85 -23.39
N PHE A 154 4.24 8.18 -23.74
CA PHE A 154 5.11 9.08 -22.97
C PHE A 154 4.66 10.54 -23.09
N ARG A 155 3.72 10.97 -22.24
CA ARG A 155 3.29 12.37 -22.11
C ARG A 155 3.08 12.73 -20.64
N PRO A 156 3.70 13.84 -20.15
CA PRO A 156 3.40 14.36 -18.83
C PRO A 156 1.90 14.60 -18.65
N HIS A 157 1.38 14.18 -17.50
CA HIS A 157 -0.03 14.28 -17.16
C HIS A 157 -0.16 14.56 -15.66
N SER A 158 -1.26 15.21 -15.29
CA SER A 158 -1.65 15.40 -13.90
C SER A 158 -2.79 14.47 -13.49
N VAL A 159 -2.74 14.03 -12.23
CA VAL A 159 -3.69 13.16 -11.56
C VAL A 159 -4.19 13.89 -10.31
N ASN A 160 -5.49 14.20 -10.30
CA ASN A 160 -6.15 14.91 -9.21
C ASN A 160 -7.26 14.04 -8.64
N VAL A 161 -7.12 13.57 -7.41
CA VAL A 161 -8.02 12.57 -6.82
C VAL A 161 -8.38 12.91 -5.39
N GLY A 162 -9.67 12.95 -5.11
CA GLY A 162 -10.22 12.93 -3.77
C GLY A 162 -10.56 11.51 -3.34
N TYR A 163 -10.29 11.19 -2.09
CA TYR A 163 -10.65 9.94 -1.44
C TYR A 163 -11.58 10.22 -0.27
N LEU A 164 -12.76 9.61 -0.26
CA LEU A 164 -13.66 9.58 0.88
C LEU A 164 -13.56 8.18 1.51
N GLY A 165 -13.21 8.11 2.78
CA GLY A 165 -13.02 6.87 3.51
C GLY A 165 -13.85 6.78 4.77
N ILE A 166 -14.40 5.59 5.02
CA ILE A 166 -15.00 5.23 6.30
C ILE A 166 -14.41 3.90 6.74
N GLY A 167 -14.10 3.78 8.03
CA GLY A 167 -13.54 2.56 8.57
C GLY A 167 -13.91 2.39 10.02
N GLY A 168 -13.54 1.24 10.57
CA GLY A 168 -13.68 0.99 11.99
C GLY A 168 -12.93 -0.24 12.41
N GLU A 169 -12.35 -0.17 13.60
CA GLU A 169 -11.60 -1.24 14.22
C GLU A 169 -11.97 -1.36 15.70
N GLY A 170 -12.11 -2.59 16.17
CA GLY A 170 -12.37 -2.89 17.57
C GLY A 170 -12.99 -4.25 17.77
N HIS A 171 -13.79 -4.39 18.82
CA HIS A 171 -14.40 -5.66 19.17
C HIS A 171 -15.90 -5.56 19.49
N PHE A 172 -16.62 -6.63 19.16
CA PHE A 172 -17.99 -6.89 19.57
C PHE A 172 -17.99 -8.15 20.44
N GLY A 173 -17.85 -7.96 21.76
CA GLY A 173 -17.67 -9.07 22.70
C GLY A 173 -16.37 -9.82 22.43
N ARG A 174 -16.45 -11.06 21.94
CA ARG A 174 -15.29 -11.92 21.67
C ARG A 174 -14.78 -11.85 20.22
N TYR A 175 -15.49 -11.14 19.35
CA TYR A 175 -15.14 -11.03 17.94
C TYR A 175 -14.50 -9.67 17.69
N ASN A 176 -13.29 -9.67 17.12
CA ASN A 176 -12.68 -8.44 16.65
C ASN A 176 -13.10 -8.22 15.18
N ILE A 177 -13.34 -6.96 14.82
CA ILE A 177 -13.69 -6.58 13.46
C ILE A 177 -12.87 -5.35 13.09
N SER A 178 -12.23 -5.40 11.93
CA SER A 178 -11.58 -4.27 11.28
C SER A 178 -12.14 -4.15 9.87
N HIS A 179 -12.52 -2.96 9.44
CA HIS A 179 -12.94 -2.71 8.06
C HIS A 179 -12.55 -1.31 7.61
N GLN A 180 -12.37 -1.17 6.30
CA GLN A 180 -12.08 0.11 5.65
C GLN A 180 -12.74 0.12 4.27
N PHE A 181 -13.47 1.19 3.98
CA PHE A 181 -13.99 1.51 2.67
C PHE A 181 -13.34 2.80 2.17
N TYR A 182 -13.07 2.89 0.88
CA TYR A 182 -12.69 4.12 0.19
C TYR A 182 -13.46 4.26 -1.12
N TRP A 183 -13.79 5.50 -1.43
CA TRP A 183 -14.29 5.92 -2.72
C TRP A 183 -13.37 7.01 -3.28
N ALA A 184 -12.70 6.70 -4.39
CA ALA A 184 -11.83 7.60 -5.11
C ALA A 184 -12.58 8.25 -6.28
N PHE A 185 -12.51 9.57 -6.39
CA PHE A 185 -13.10 10.33 -7.50
C PHE A 185 -12.18 11.47 -7.92
N GLY A 186 -12.15 11.78 -9.21
CA GLY A 186 -11.21 12.77 -9.70
C GLY A 186 -11.02 12.76 -11.20
N ARG A 187 -9.85 13.21 -11.65
CA ARG A 187 -9.49 13.29 -13.06
C ARG A 187 -8.02 12.99 -13.27
N ASP A 188 -7.75 12.14 -14.26
CA ASP A 188 -6.45 11.99 -14.89
C ASP A 188 -6.51 12.72 -16.25
N THR A 189 -5.60 13.65 -16.48
CA THR A 189 -5.55 14.43 -17.72
C THR A 189 -5.14 13.62 -18.94
N ASN A 190 -4.34 12.56 -18.78
CA ASN A 190 -3.92 11.70 -19.89
C ASN A 190 -3.32 10.39 -19.35
N ASN A 191 -4.16 9.38 -19.16
CA ASN A 191 -3.72 8.09 -18.66
C ASN A 191 -2.81 7.37 -19.68
N PRO A 192 -1.65 6.81 -19.27
CA PRO A 192 -0.73 6.16 -20.21
C PRO A 192 -1.32 4.93 -20.93
N ILE A 193 -2.16 4.13 -20.24
CA ILE A 193 -2.75 2.90 -20.78
C ILE A 193 -3.97 3.20 -21.67
N ALA A 194 -4.88 4.05 -21.19
CA ALA A 194 -6.08 4.43 -21.96
C ALA A 194 -5.80 5.47 -23.06
N ASN A 195 -4.65 6.14 -22.97
CA ASN A 195 -4.17 7.18 -23.89
C ASN A 195 -5.16 8.32 -24.11
N ARG A 196 -5.82 8.76 -23.04
CA ARG A 196 -6.78 9.87 -23.06
C ARG A 196 -7.10 10.35 -21.65
N PRO A 197 -7.75 11.53 -21.50
CA PRO A 197 -8.26 11.97 -20.21
C PRO A 197 -9.29 10.99 -19.64
N GLN A 198 -9.20 10.72 -18.34
CA GLN A 198 -10.08 9.82 -17.62
C GLN A 198 -10.77 10.54 -16.46
N THR A 199 -12.06 10.28 -16.27
CA THR A 199 -12.77 10.61 -15.03
C THR A 199 -12.68 9.41 -14.09
N ILE A 200 -12.15 9.65 -12.89
CA ILE A 200 -11.86 8.60 -11.92
C ILE A 200 -13.09 8.34 -11.06
N ASN A 201 -13.44 7.08 -10.87
CA ASN A 201 -14.48 6.61 -9.97
C ASN A 201 -14.19 5.16 -9.52
N GLY A 202 -13.26 4.99 -8.58
CA GLY A 202 -12.84 3.68 -8.07
C GLY A 202 -13.26 3.45 -6.62
N GLN A 203 -13.50 2.20 -6.25
CA GLN A 203 -13.88 1.81 -4.89
C GLN A 203 -12.94 0.75 -4.32
N PHE A 204 -12.77 0.82 -3.00
CA PHE A 204 -12.01 -0.14 -2.24
C PHE A 204 -12.77 -0.53 -0.99
N TYR A 205 -12.72 -1.81 -0.65
CA TYR A 205 -13.29 -2.33 0.57
C TYR A 205 -12.42 -3.45 1.13
N ALA A 206 -12.10 -3.38 2.41
CA ALA A 206 -11.44 -4.45 3.15
C ALA A 206 -12.17 -4.68 4.47
N ILE A 207 -12.31 -5.95 4.86
CA ILE A 207 -12.87 -6.36 6.15
C ILE A 207 -12.12 -7.60 6.67
N GLU A 208 -11.82 -7.61 7.96
CA GLU A 208 -11.20 -8.70 8.68
C GLU A 208 -11.99 -8.93 9.98
N GLY A 209 -12.49 -10.15 10.14
CA GLY A 209 -13.05 -10.64 11.39
C GLY A 209 -12.07 -11.58 12.05
N SER A 210 -11.91 -11.47 13.37
CA SER A 210 -11.10 -12.43 14.13
C SER A 210 -11.76 -12.88 15.42
N TYR A 211 -11.39 -14.09 15.84
CA TYR A 211 -11.88 -14.71 17.06
C TYR A 211 -10.71 -15.29 17.84
N ASP A 212 -10.59 -14.86 19.10
CA ASP A 212 -9.51 -15.25 20.01
C ASP A 212 -9.95 -16.40 20.91
N ARG A 213 -9.13 -17.46 20.95
CA ARG A 213 -9.32 -18.61 21.81
C ARG A 213 -8.00 -19.03 22.43
N ASP A 214 -7.81 -18.64 23.69
CA ASP A 214 -6.63 -18.93 24.51
C ASP A 214 -5.32 -18.53 23.81
N TRP A 215 -4.65 -19.48 23.16
CA TRP A 215 -3.37 -19.33 22.47
C TRP A 215 -3.51 -19.19 20.94
N ALA A 216 -4.72 -19.29 20.39
CA ALA A 216 -4.98 -19.26 18.95
C ALA A 216 -5.97 -18.16 18.57
N ARG A 217 -5.62 -17.38 17.54
CA ARG A 217 -6.49 -16.38 16.90
C ARG A 217 -6.81 -16.83 15.48
N PHE A 218 -8.10 -17.00 15.20
CA PHE A 218 -8.59 -17.32 13.86
C PHE A 218 -9.02 -16.05 13.16
N LYS A 219 -8.61 -15.86 11.91
CA LYS A 219 -8.91 -14.68 11.08
C LYS A 219 -9.56 -15.09 9.78
N VAL A 220 -10.53 -14.31 9.35
CA VAL A 220 -11.09 -14.37 8.00
C VAL A 220 -11.13 -12.96 7.47
N SER A 221 -10.57 -12.75 6.29
CA SER A 221 -10.49 -11.43 5.69
C SER A 221 -10.96 -11.45 4.24
N PHE A 222 -11.60 -10.37 3.81
CA PHE A 222 -12.04 -10.15 2.44
C PHE A 222 -11.64 -8.76 1.99
N LEU A 223 -11.19 -8.66 0.75
CA LEU A 223 -10.83 -7.40 0.13
C LEU A 223 -11.29 -7.34 -1.31
N TRP A 224 -11.75 -6.16 -1.69
CA TRP A 224 -12.14 -5.79 -3.03
C TRP A 224 -11.53 -4.43 -3.38
N GLN A 225 -10.69 -4.42 -4.39
CA GLN A 225 -10.21 -3.27 -5.12
C GLN A 225 -10.92 -3.31 -6.47
N SER A 226 -11.72 -2.30 -6.79
CA SER A 226 -12.40 -2.24 -8.09
C SER A 226 -11.38 -2.23 -9.22
N GLY A 227 -11.69 -2.93 -10.31
CA GLY A 227 -10.93 -2.91 -11.56
C GLY A 227 -11.67 -2.16 -12.65
N ASP A 228 -10.94 -1.66 -13.63
CA ASP A 228 -11.50 -1.03 -14.80
C ASP A 228 -11.96 -2.09 -15.83
N ALA A 229 -13.24 -2.05 -16.17
CA ALA A 229 -13.85 -2.98 -17.10
C ALA A 229 -13.62 -2.59 -18.57
N ASN A 230 -13.24 -1.34 -18.85
CA ASN A 230 -13.07 -0.86 -20.21
C ASN A 230 -11.98 0.22 -20.32
N PRO A 231 -10.70 -0.16 -20.52
CA PRO A 231 -9.60 0.80 -20.71
C PRO A 231 -9.74 1.72 -21.93
N ASN A 232 -10.72 1.49 -22.81
CA ASN A 232 -10.95 2.28 -24.02
C ASN A 232 -12.05 3.33 -23.88
N ASP A 233 -12.66 3.50 -22.72
CA ASP A 233 -13.59 4.60 -22.48
C ASP A 233 -12.93 5.79 -21.76
N THR A 234 -13.73 6.70 -21.22
CA THR A 234 -13.28 7.91 -20.49
C THR A 234 -13.54 7.84 -18.98
N HIS A 235 -13.86 6.65 -18.45
CA HIS A 235 -14.19 6.43 -17.04
C HIS A 235 -13.27 5.37 -16.43
N ALA A 236 -12.29 5.82 -15.66
CA ALA A 236 -11.40 4.93 -14.92
C ALA A 236 -12.11 4.43 -13.64
N THR A 237 -12.55 3.17 -13.67
CA THR A 237 -13.26 2.53 -12.54
C THR A 237 -12.37 1.67 -11.64
N GLY A 238 -11.09 1.52 -11.98
CA GLY A 238 -10.10 0.87 -11.12
C GLY A 238 -9.80 1.72 -9.88
N PHE A 239 -9.52 1.09 -8.74
CA PHE A 239 -9.08 1.80 -7.53
C PHE A 239 -7.56 1.72 -7.40
N ASP A 240 -6.96 2.81 -6.94
CA ASP A 240 -5.54 2.87 -6.64
C ASP A 240 -5.28 3.78 -5.42
N THR A 241 -4.13 3.63 -4.77
CA THR A 241 -3.78 4.30 -3.50
C THR A 241 -2.85 5.49 -3.71
N ILE A 242 -2.28 6.10 -2.66
CA ILE A 242 -1.25 7.13 -2.83
C ILE A 242 0.12 6.48 -2.62
N LEU A 243 0.36 6.00 -1.40
CA LEU A 243 1.56 5.26 -1.01
C LEU A 243 1.21 4.32 0.16
N ASP A 244 0.67 3.16 -0.17
CA ASP A 244 0.17 2.20 0.81
C ASP A 244 1.29 1.38 1.47
N ASN A 245 1.05 0.86 2.67
CA ASN A 245 1.87 -0.18 3.27
C ASN A 245 1.00 -1.03 4.21
N PRO A 246 0.00 -1.75 3.66
CA PRO A 246 -1.08 -2.26 4.46
C PRO A 246 -0.66 -3.43 5.36
N VAL A 247 -1.24 -3.55 6.55
CA VAL A 247 -1.08 -4.75 7.40
C VAL A 247 -2.41 -5.52 7.43
N PHE A 248 -2.62 -6.34 6.39
CA PHE A 248 -3.87 -7.05 6.15
C PHE A 248 -3.61 -8.42 5.49
N ALA A 249 -4.43 -9.44 5.78
CA ALA A 249 -4.37 -10.75 5.11
C ALA A 249 -2.95 -11.40 5.04
N GLY A 250 -2.21 -11.34 6.15
CA GLY A 250 -0.84 -11.88 6.25
C GLY A 250 0.27 -10.86 5.98
N GLY A 251 -0.05 -9.66 5.47
CA GLY A 251 0.86 -8.52 5.41
C GLY A 251 2.21 -8.86 4.79
N GLN A 252 3.28 -8.51 5.50
CA GLN A 252 4.65 -8.73 5.06
C GLN A 252 5.05 -10.21 4.85
N PHE A 253 4.26 -11.18 5.30
CA PHE A 253 4.53 -12.62 5.11
C PHE A 253 4.00 -13.15 3.77
N SER A 254 2.94 -12.54 3.23
CA SER A 254 2.36 -12.87 1.93
C SER A 254 3.37 -12.63 0.80
N TYR A 255 3.47 -13.55 -0.16
CA TYR A 255 4.29 -13.34 -1.34
C TYR A 255 3.73 -12.20 -2.18
N TYR A 256 2.43 -12.26 -2.46
CA TYR A 256 1.74 -11.32 -3.34
C TYR A 256 1.82 -9.88 -2.83
N GLN A 257 1.82 -9.72 -1.51
CA GLN A 257 1.92 -8.40 -0.91
C GLN A 257 3.37 -7.93 -0.74
N ARG A 258 4.30 -8.80 -0.34
CA ARG A 258 5.68 -8.39 -0.03
C ARG A 258 6.46 -8.05 -1.29
N GLN A 259 6.31 -8.81 -2.36
CA GLN A 259 7.11 -8.65 -3.58
C GLN A 259 6.48 -7.65 -4.55
N GLY A 260 7.32 -6.86 -5.22
CA GLY A 260 6.89 -6.18 -6.44
C GLY A 260 6.87 -7.20 -7.57
N ILE A 261 5.72 -7.38 -8.22
CA ILE A 261 5.55 -8.33 -9.32
C ILE A 261 5.68 -7.55 -10.65
N PRO A 262 6.81 -7.64 -11.36
CA PRO A 262 7.04 -6.85 -12.58
C PRO A 262 6.21 -7.37 -13.75
N LEU A 263 5.74 -6.47 -14.60
CA LEU A 263 4.98 -6.75 -15.82
C LEU A 263 5.34 -5.72 -16.90
N PHE A 264 6.25 -6.06 -17.82
CA PHE A 264 6.64 -5.26 -18.99
C PHE A 264 6.88 -3.75 -18.70
N GLY A 265 7.90 -3.46 -17.88
CA GLY A 265 8.29 -2.06 -17.58
C GLY A 265 7.44 -1.36 -16.52
N VAL A 266 6.32 -1.97 -16.11
CA VAL A 266 5.57 -1.60 -14.89
C VAL A 266 5.55 -2.77 -13.91
N PHE A 267 4.84 -2.62 -12.79
CA PHE A 267 4.59 -3.71 -11.86
C PHE A 267 3.09 -3.97 -11.77
N LEU A 268 2.69 -5.24 -11.86
CA LEU A 268 1.31 -5.65 -11.57
C LEU A 268 0.88 -5.18 -10.19
N THR A 269 1.73 -5.44 -9.19
CA THR A 269 1.59 -4.94 -7.82
C THR A 269 2.95 -4.47 -7.32
N GLN A 270 2.95 -3.43 -6.51
CA GLN A 270 4.15 -2.86 -5.92
C GLN A 270 4.64 -3.64 -4.70
N ARG A 271 5.91 -3.45 -4.35
CA ARG A 271 6.48 -4.01 -3.12
C ARG A 271 5.69 -3.54 -1.88
N ASN A 272 5.40 -4.44 -0.95
CA ASN A 272 4.59 -4.17 0.24
C ASN A 272 3.21 -3.56 -0.09
N SER A 273 2.60 -4.02 -1.18
CA SER A 273 1.25 -3.65 -1.61
C SER A 273 0.57 -4.89 -2.19
N PHE A 274 -0.75 -4.96 -2.07
CA PHE A 274 -1.54 -5.92 -2.84
C PHE A 274 -2.31 -5.21 -3.96
N VAL A 275 -2.22 -3.88 -4.07
CA VAL A 275 -3.00 -3.09 -5.01
C VAL A 275 -2.46 -3.35 -6.41
N ASN A 276 -3.33 -3.85 -7.28
CA ASN A 276 -2.96 -4.06 -8.66
C ASN A 276 -3.02 -2.72 -9.39
N ASP A 277 -1.91 -1.99 -9.47
CA ASP A 277 -1.86 -0.59 -9.91
C ASP A 277 -1.22 -0.36 -11.29
N LEU A 278 -0.42 -1.31 -11.80
CA LEU A 278 0.30 -1.17 -13.06
C LEU A 278 1.20 0.07 -13.12
N ARG A 279 1.73 0.54 -11.98
CA ARG A 279 2.68 1.66 -11.96
C ARG A 279 4.10 1.18 -12.21
N SER A 280 4.93 2.05 -12.78
CA SER A 280 6.37 1.83 -12.93
C SER A 280 7.14 1.77 -11.61
N SER A 281 6.65 2.47 -10.59
CA SER A 281 7.29 2.56 -9.29
C SER A 281 6.32 2.94 -8.19
N LYS A 282 6.42 2.26 -7.04
CA LYS A 282 5.68 2.60 -5.82
C LYS A 282 5.85 4.06 -5.40
N VAL A 283 7.08 4.57 -5.43
CA VAL A 283 7.42 5.88 -4.83
C VAL A 283 7.55 7.02 -5.85
N LYS A 284 7.87 6.70 -7.12
CA LYS A 284 8.04 7.70 -8.18
C LYS A 284 6.89 7.73 -9.20
N GLY A 285 6.19 6.61 -9.39
CA GLY A 285 5.04 6.51 -10.28
C GLY A 285 3.89 7.40 -9.84
N GLN A 286 2.97 7.68 -10.77
CA GLN A 286 1.71 8.37 -10.48
C GLN A 286 0.61 7.35 -10.22
N ALA A 287 -0.43 7.73 -9.48
CA ALA A 287 -1.58 6.84 -9.27
C ALA A 287 -2.31 6.55 -10.57
N ASN A 288 -2.63 5.27 -10.81
CA ASN A 288 -3.22 4.76 -12.03
C ASN A 288 -4.53 4.00 -11.75
N PHE A 289 -5.63 4.61 -12.17
CA PHE A 289 -7.00 4.09 -11.99
C PHE A 289 -7.50 3.25 -13.17
N VAL A 290 -6.68 3.11 -14.22
CA VAL A 290 -6.91 2.15 -15.32
C VAL A 290 -6.10 0.90 -14.98
N ASN A 291 -6.68 0.04 -14.16
CA ASN A 291 -6.00 -1.12 -13.57
C ASN A 291 -6.98 -2.31 -13.42
N PRO A 292 -6.49 -3.55 -13.24
CA PRO A 292 -7.37 -4.73 -13.22
C PRO A 292 -8.12 -4.94 -11.89
N GLY A 293 -7.80 -4.19 -10.83
CA GLY A 293 -8.34 -4.42 -9.50
C GLY A 293 -7.95 -5.78 -8.90
N LEU A 294 -8.46 -6.05 -7.70
CA LEU A 294 -8.17 -7.27 -6.94
C LEU A 294 -9.38 -7.70 -6.11
N LEU A 295 -9.66 -8.99 -6.11
CA LEU A 295 -10.47 -9.67 -5.11
C LEU A 295 -9.57 -10.62 -4.33
N LEU A 296 -9.59 -10.52 -3.01
CA LEU A 296 -8.78 -11.33 -2.11
C LEU A 296 -9.68 -11.91 -1.01
N GLY A 297 -9.64 -13.23 -0.87
CA GLY A 297 -10.17 -13.93 0.30
C GLY A 297 -9.03 -14.54 1.11
N ASN A 298 -9.04 -14.34 2.43
CA ASN A 298 -8.03 -14.85 3.35
C ASN A 298 -8.66 -15.69 4.45
N VAL A 299 -7.97 -16.77 4.80
CA VAL A 299 -8.09 -17.42 6.10
C VAL A 299 -6.73 -17.44 6.78
N GLY A 300 -6.69 -17.08 8.05
CA GLY A 300 -5.47 -16.95 8.82
C GLY A 300 -5.59 -17.54 10.22
N ILE A 301 -4.47 -18.04 10.74
CA ILE A 301 -4.36 -18.52 12.11
C ILE A 301 -3.06 -18.00 12.71
N ASP A 302 -3.18 -17.27 13.82
CA ASP A 302 -2.05 -16.81 14.62
C ASP A 302 -2.00 -17.64 15.91
N LEU A 303 -0.83 -18.17 16.24
CA LEU A 303 -0.61 -19.08 17.37
C LEU A 303 0.47 -18.52 18.28
N ASP A 304 0.12 -18.27 19.54
CA ASP A 304 1.04 -17.92 20.61
C ASP A 304 1.65 -19.21 21.18
N LEU A 305 2.69 -19.71 20.52
CA LEU A 305 3.33 -21.00 20.84
C LEU A 305 4.01 -20.97 22.22
N THR A 306 4.66 -19.85 22.53
CA THR A 306 5.24 -19.56 23.85
C THR A 306 5.05 -18.06 24.15
N PRO A 307 5.27 -17.58 25.39
CA PRO A 307 5.24 -16.14 25.68
C PRO A 307 6.23 -15.30 24.85
N THR A 308 7.26 -15.94 24.30
CA THR A 308 8.31 -15.30 23.49
C THR A 308 8.20 -15.60 22.01
N MET A 309 7.36 -16.55 21.56
CA MET A 309 7.29 -17.00 20.17
C MET A 309 5.86 -17.07 19.65
N LYS A 310 5.59 -16.34 18.57
CA LYS A 310 4.34 -16.35 17.82
C LYS A 310 4.55 -16.95 16.44
N MET A 311 3.55 -17.64 15.93
CA MET A 311 3.52 -18.19 14.57
C MET A 311 2.29 -17.68 13.83
N PHE A 312 2.46 -17.25 12.59
CA PHE A 312 1.41 -16.73 11.72
C PHE A 312 1.26 -17.64 10.51
N ASN A 313 0.04 -18.05 10.18
CA ASN A 313 -0.24 -18.86 9.00
C ASN A 313 -1.37 -18.20 8.23
N ASN A 314 -1.19 -17.99 6.93
CA ASN A 314 -2.20 -17.35 6.08
C ASN A 314 -2.33 -18.08 4.75
N ALA A 315 -3.57 -18.22 4.29
CA ALA A 315 -3.90 -18.69 2.95
C ALA A 315 -4.78 -17.64 2.26
N ASN A 316 -4.25 -17.03 1.22
CA ASN A 316 -4.90 -16.04 0.39
C ASN A 316 -5.31 -16.67 -0.93
N LEU A 317 -6.54 -16.42 -1.37
CA LEU A 317 -6.98 -16.70 -2.73
C LEU A 317 -7.22 -15.38 -3.45
N LEU A 318 -6.68 -15.25 -4.66
CA LEU A 318 -6.51 -13.98 -5.36
C LEU A 318 -7.16 -14.06 -6.74
N TRP A 319 -7.95 -13.05 -7.11
CA TRP A 319 -8.55 -12.90 -8.43
C TRP A 319 -8.44 -11.46 -8.93
N PHE A 320 -8.25 -11.26 -10.23
CA PHE A 320 -8.48 -9.96 -10.85
C PHE A 320 -9.98 -9.61 -10.78
N ASP A 321 -10.29 -8.36 -10.42
CA ASP A 321 -11.68 -7.90 -10.48
C ASP A 321 -12.14 -7.83 -11.94
N LYS A 322 -11.29 -7.26 -12.81
CA LYS A 322 -11.43 -7.15 -14.26
C LYS A 322 -10.13 -7.51 -14.98
N THR A 323 -10.24 -8.04 -16.19
CA THR A 323 -9.08 -8.46 -17.01
C THR A 323 -8.85 -7.60 -18.24
N ALA A 324 -9.83 -6.78 -18.64
CA ALA A 324 -9.79 -5.97 -19.87
C ALA A 324 -8.54 -5.08 -19.98
N VAL A 325 -8.09 -4.49 -18.86
CA VAL A 325 -6.86 -3.69 -18.83
C VAL A 325 -5.63 -4.53 -19.13
N LEU A 326 -5.52 -5.72 -18.54
CA LEU A 326 -4.40 -6.62 -18.78
C LEU A 326 -4.43 -7.18 -20.20
N GLU A 327 -5.61 -7.48 -20.73
CA GLU A 327 -5.81 -8.00 -22.08
C GLU A 327 -5.35 -6.97 -23.12
N GLN A 328 -5.72 -5.70 -22.94
CA GLN A 328 -5.23 -4.60 -23.77
C GLN A 328 -3.73 -4.37 -23.58
N PHE A 329 -3.24 -4.43 -22.34
CA PHE A 329 -1.84 -4.17 -22.02
C PHE A 329 -0.89 -5.22 -22.63
N LEU A 330 -1.28 -6.49 -22.60
CA LEU A 330 -0.50 -7.61 -23.12
C LEU A 330 -0.77 -7.94 -24.58
N TYR A 331 -1.77 -7.28 -25.20
CA TYR A 331 -2.28 -7.66 -26.52
C TYR A 331 -2.73 -9.13 -26.58
N ASP A 332 -3.28 -9.64 -25.47
CA ASP A 332 -3.83 -10.99 -25.34
C ASP A 332 -5.34 -10.89 -25.10
N GLY A 333 -6.13 -11.59 -25.90
CA GLY A 333 -7.59 -11.56 -25.83
C GLY A 333 -8.19 -12.47 -24.75
N HIS A 334 -7.40 -13.21 -24.00
CA HIS A 334 -7.93 -14.13 -22.98
C HIS A 334 -7.07 -14.22 -21.72
N ILE A 335 -7.43 -13.46 -20.70
CA ILE A 335 -6.80 -13.54 -19.37
C ILE A 335 -7.83 -14.04 -18.36
N ASP A 336 -7.50 -15.13 -17.68
CA ASP A 336 -8.33 -15.64 -16.59
C ASP A 336 -8.28 -14.75 -15.35
N ARG A 337 -9.39 -14.70 -14.61
CA ARG A 337 -9.46 -13.89 -13.38
C ARG A 337 -8.66 -14.50 -12.24
N PHE A 338 -8.57 -15.83 -12.13
CA PHE A 338 -7.94 -16.46 -10.96
C PHE A 338 -6.42 -16.34 -11.01
N ILE A 339 -5.87 -15.50 -10.13
CA ILE A 339 -4.43 -15.23 -10.02
C ILE A 339 -3.74 -16.44 -9.40
N GLY A 340 -4.26 -16.94 -8.28
CA GLY A 340 -3.67 -18.08 -7.59
C GLY A 340 -3.95 -18.12 -6.09
N ALA A 341 -3.24 -19.01 -5.42
CA ALA A 341 -3.24 -19.14 -3.97
C ALA A 341 -1.89 -18.72 -3.40
N ASP A 342 -1.88 -17.78 -2.46
CA ASP A 342 -0.69 -17.35 -1.74
C ASP A 342 -0.72 -17.89 -0.32
N LEU A 343 0.25 -18.75 -0.01
CA LEU A 343 0.38 -19.42 1.28
C LEU A 343 1.60 -18.86 1.99
N SER A 344 1.44 -18.47 3.26
CA SER A 344 2.55 -17.93 4.03
C SER A 344 2.58 -18.43 5.47
N VAL A 345 3.81 -18.57 5.97
CA VAL A 345 4.12 -18.88 7.36
C VAL A 345 5.12 -17.86 7.88
N GLY A 346 4.85 -17.33 9.07
CA GLY A 346 5.69 -16.36 9.76
C GLY A 346 5.97 -16.79 11.20
N PHE A 347 7.12 -16.39 11.72
CA PHE A 347 7.50 -16.54 13.12
C PHE A 347 7.98 -15.20 13.64
N GLU A 348 7.51 -14.82 14.82
CA GLU A 348 8.03 -13.70 15.60
C GLU A 348 8.60 -14.25 16.89
N TYR A 349 9.86 -13.92 17.18
CA TYR A 349 10.56 -14.29 18.39
C TYR A 349 11.04 -13.04 19.14
N ARG A 350 10.55 -12.88 20.36
CA ARG A 350 10.86 -11.79 21.30
C ARG A 350 11.51 -12.37 22.55
N PRO A 351 12.85 -12.56 22.57
CA PRO A 351 13.54 -13.30 23.63
C PRO A 351 13.39 -12.66 25.02
N LEU A 352 13.28 -11.34 25.09
CA LEU A 352 13.16 -10.59 26.33
C LEU A 352 11.71 -10.30 26.73
N VAL A 353 10.74 -10.76 25.93
CA VAL A 353 9.31 -10.35 26.03
C VAL A 353 9.12 -8.82 25.89
N SER A 354 10.18 -8.09 25.56
CA SER A 354 10.17 -6.67 25.27
C SER A 354 10.33 -6.41 23.77
N GLU A 355 10.12 -5.17 23.36
CA GLU A 355 10.28 -4.72 21.97
C GLU A 355 11.72 -4.30 21.63
N ASN A 356 12.66 -4.54 22.55
CA ASN A 356 14.08 -4.24 22.33
C ASN A 356 14.71 -5.15 21.28
N ILE A 357 14.29 -6.42 21.23
CA ILE A 357 14.79 -7.39 20.27
C ILE A 357 13.60 -8.16 19.70
N ILE A 358 13.34 -7.98 18.41
CA ILE A 358 12.33 -8.72 17.68
C ILE A 358 13.00 -9.40 16.50
N VAL A 359 12.90 -10.72 16.43
CA VAL A 359 13.34 -11.52 15.29
C VAL A 359 12.11 -11.99 14.53
N LEU A 360 12.01 -11.60 13.27
CA LEU A 360 10.94 -12.00 12.36
C LEU A 360 11.52 -12.90 11.29
N LEU A 361 10.92 -14.06 11.11
CA LEU A 361 11.23 -14.99 10.02
C LEU A 361 9.96 -15.27 9.24
N GLY A 362 10.05 -15.34 7.93
CA GLY A 362 8.88 -15.57 7.10
C GLY A 362 9.22 -16.32 5.83
N ALA A 363 8.29 -17.17 5.39
CA ALA A 363 8.31 -17.80 4.08
C ALA A 363 6.91 -17.71 3.46
N GLY A 364 6.86 -17.49 2.15
CA GLY A 364 5.61 -17.39 1.41
C GLY A 364 5.77 -17.97 0.01
N THR A 365 4.68 -18.48 -0.55
CA THR A 365 4.66 -18.97 -1.92
C THR A 365 3.37 -18.59 -2.62
N LEU A 366 3.51 -18.14 -3.87
CA LEU A 366 2.39 -17.93 -4.77
C LEU A 366 2.29 -19.14 -5.72
N ILE A 367 1.25 -19.94 -5.51
CA ILE A 367 0.86 -21.03 -6.39
C ILE A 367 0.00 -20.43 -7.50
N GLN A 368 0.52 -20.42 -8.72
CA GLN A 368 -0.10 -19.73 -9.85
C GLN A 368 -1.37 -20.44 -10.31
N GLY A 369 -2.46 -19.68 -10.34
CA GLY A 369 -3.68 -19.98 -11.08
C GLY A 369 -3.53 -19.67 -12.57
N GLN A 370 -4.62 -19.84 -13.32
CA GLN A 370 -4.58 -19.65 -14.77
C GLN A 370 -4.34 -18.18 -15.16
N GLY A 371 -4.90 -17.22 -14.44
CA GLY A 371 -4.71 -15.79 -14.73
C GLY A 371 -3.24 -15.40 -14.67
N PHE A 372 -2.54 -15.78 -13.61
CA PHE A 372 -1.11 -15.50 -13.48
C PHE A 372 -0.27 -16.26 -14.50
N ARG A 373 -0.66 -17.50 -14.84
CA ARG A 373 -0.02 -18.26 -15.92
C ARG A 373 -0.18 -17.60 -17.28
N ASN A 374 -1.31 -16.98 -17.58
CA ASN A 374 -1.50 -16.25 -18.84
C ASN A 374 -0.56 -15.04 -18.93
N LEU A 375 -0.22 -14.41 -17.80
CA LEU A 375 0.71 -13.27 -17.78
C LEU A 375 2.18 -13.66 -17.96
N TYR A 376 2.60 -14.82 -17.43
CA TYR A 376 4.04 -15.13 -17.28
C TYR A 376 4.50 -16.44 -17.92
N ASN A 377 3.60 -17.30 -18.43
CA ASN A 377 4.03 -18.51 -19.13
C ASN A 377 4.78 -18.14 -20.40
N ASN A 378 5.93 -18.79 -20.60
CA ASN A 378 6.63 -18.74 -21.87
C ASN A 378 6.03 -19.75 -22.84
N ALA A 379 6.26 -19.57 -24.13
CA ALA A 379 5.77 -20.47 -25.18
C ALA A 379 6.18 -21.95 -25.01
N TYR A 380 7.22 -22.22 -24.22
CA TYR A 380 7.82 -23.55 -24.06
C TYR A 380 7.80 -24.11 -22.64
N ASP A 381 7.53 -23.29 -21.61
CA ASP A 381 7.62 -23.71 -20.21
C ASP A 381 6.50 -23.10 -19.36
N ARG A 382 6.03 -23.87 -18.39
CA ARG A 382 5.09 -23.41 -17.36
C ARG A 382 5.84 -22.70 -16.25
N VAL A 383 5.28 -21.62 -15.73
CA VAL A 383 5.85 -20.94 -14.57
C VAL A 383 5.72 -21.80 -13.32
N ASP A 384 6.85 -22.12 -12.70
CA ASP A 384 6.93 -22.78 -11.39
C ASP A 384 6.43 -21.87 -10.27
N PRO A 385 5.92 -22.41 -9.14
CA PRO A 385 5.57 -21.64 -7.95
C PRO A 385 6.64 -20.64 -7.53
N TRP A 386 6.24 -19.39 -7.34
CA TRP A 386 7.16 -18.36 -6.86
C TRP A 386 7.26 -18.47 -5.34
N VAL A 387 8.48 -18.45 -4.82
CA VAL A 387 8.76 -18.66 -3.40
C VAL A 387 9.59 -17.50 -2.88
N GLN A 388 9.30 -17.07 -1.66
CA GLN A 388 10.10 -16.13 -0.90
C GLN A 388 10.43 -16.70 0.48
N ALA A 389 11.60 -16.33 1.00
CA ALA A 389 11.93 -16.46 2.40
C ALA A 389 12.69 -15.21 2.84
N PHE A 390 12.49 -14.78 4.09
CA PHE A 390 13.18 -13.62 4.64
C PHE A 390 13.38 -13.77 6.15
N GLY A 391 14.37 -13.02 6.65
CA GLY A 391 14.56 -12.77 8.06
C GLY A 391 14.79 -11.29 8.33
N THR A 392 14.33 -10.80 9.46
CA THR A 392 14.48 -9.41 9.90
C THR A 392 14.75 -9.40 11.40
N VAL A 393 15.74 -8.61 11.82
CA VAL A 393 16.05 -8.40 13.24
C VAL A 393 15.90 -6.92 13.51
N ILE A 394 15.02 -6.58 14.45
CA ILE A 394 14.78 -5.23 14.91
C ILE A 394 15.42 -5.09 16.28
N LEU A 395 16.29 -4.09 16.41
CA LEU A 395 16.97 -3.74 17.65
C LEU A 395 16.56 -2.32 18.04
N THR A 396 15.88 -2.19 19.17
CA THR A 396 15.47 -0.91 19.75
C THR A 396 16.28 -0.69 21.01
N TYR A 397 17.00 0.43 21.07
CA TYR A 397 17.91 0.81 22.15
C TYR A 397 17.38 1.98 22.97
#